data_AF-A0A956J0S3-F1
#
_entry.id   AF-A0A956J0S3-F1
#
_cell.length_a   1.000
_cell.length_b   1.000
_cell.length_c   1.000
_cell.angle_alpha   90.00
_cell.angle_beta   90.00
_cell.angle_gamma   90.00
#
_symmetry.space_group_name_H-M   'P 1'
#
loop_
_entity.id
_entity.type
_entity.pdbx_description
1 polymer ?
#
loop_
_entity_poly.entity_id
_entity_poly.type
_entity_poly.pdbx_seq_one_letter_code
_entity_poly.pdbx_strand_id
1 'polypeptide(L)'
;MARAVLAVRAGDTPRKRMLARSADTELFDLRKLAESQAATRKERVTSAHLLAAIALREGPAAELLHERGLTGERLLRAARSSTDEIEHPLRRALSNARDVASRMGAREPGATHLLVALLNERKGAAHKALEQCGIDVSRLRIAAMNVGLGLVGRRRIVTRKSELEVKSAGERAPRGVAIPLFPPIPKPKAEALPLPRPTPTPPAPSSQAAPSSTPVAEEPAPAAAEAPVRAATVALPEPQNELPRGKKRKPKANTRVRKSTADEGRFMLDPKRQPALSSLGKNLTLAAVRGELDPVVGREAEVEQLLDV
;
A
#
# COMPACT_ATOMS: atom_id res chain seq x y z
N MET A 1 54.52 38.07 -19.41
CA MET A 1 53.59 36.94 -19.61
C MET A 1 53.44 36.19 -18.29
N ALA A 2 52.36 36.46 -17.55
CA ALA A 2 52.10 35.86 -16.24
C ALA A 2 51.41 34.49 -16.40
N ARG A 3 52.06 33.40 -15.97
CA ARG A 3 51.41 32.09 -15.83
C ARG A 3 50.69 32.06 -14.49
N ALA A 4 49.36 32.11 -14.55
CA ALA A 4 48.49 31.90 -13.39
C ALA A 4 48.59 30.44 -12.94
N VAL A 5 49.16 30.23 -11.75
CA VAL A 5 49.12 28.98 -11.01
C VAL A 5 47.70 28.80 -10.49
N LEU A 6 46.94 27.91 -11.14
CA LEU A 6 45.63 27.49 -10.68
C LEU A 6 45.81 26.66 -9.40
N ALA A 7 45.57 27.29 -8.26
CA ALA A 7 45.47 26.65 -6.96
C ALA A 7 44.35 25.60 -7.00
N VAL A 8 44.73 24.33 -7.07
CA VAL A 8 43.85 23.19 -6.87
C VAL A 8 43.37 23.26 -5.41
N ARG A 9 42.10 23.66 -5.23
CA ARG A 9 41.44 23.65 -3.91
C ARG A 9 41.55 22.25 -3.31
N ALA A 10 42.21 22.18 -2.14
CA ALA A 10 42.33 20.97 -1.33
C ALA A 10 40.94 20.45 -0.96
N GLY A 11 40.51 19.33 -1.57
CA GLY A 11 39.23 18.69 -1.28
C GLY A 11 38.58 17.93 -2.44
N ASP A 12 39.09 18.07 -3.67
CA ASP A 12 38.50 17.46 -4.87
C ASP A 12 39.23 16.17 -5.27
N THR A 13 38.86 15.04 -4.66
CA THR A 13 39.46 13.73 -4.99
C THR A 13 38.85 13.17 -6.29
N PRO A 14 39.63 12.43 -7.11
CA PRO A 14 39.13 11.87 -8.37
C PRO A 14 37.94 10.91 -8.19
N ARG A 15 37.87 10.20 -7.05
CA ARG A 15 36.70 9.40 -6.66
C ARG A 15 35.45 10.25 -6.41
N LYS A 16 35.59 11.44 -5.82
CA LYS A 16 34.48 12.39 -5.60
C LYS A 16 33.98 12.97 -6.93
N ARG A 17 34.85 13.19 -7.91
CA ARG A 17 34.49 13.60 -9.28
C ARG A 17 33.84 12.49 -10.11
N MET A 18 34.25 11.23 -9.93
CA MET A 18 33.61 10.06 -10.57
C MET A 18 32.22 9.76 -10.02
N LEU A 19 32.05 9.83 -8.69
CA LEU A 19 30.75 9.64 -8.04
C LEU A 19 29.78 10.79 -8.37
N ALA A 20 30.24 12.04 -8.31
CA ALA A 20 29.44 13.20 -8.75
C ALA A 20 29.04 13.11 -10.23
N ARG A 21 29.92 12.59 -11.10
CA ARG A 21 29.57 12.26 -12.49
C ARG A 21 28.41 11.27 -12.56
N SER A 22 28.30 10.30 -11.66
CA SER A 22 27.29 9.23 -11.70
C SER A 22 25.87 9.66 -11.29
N ALA A 23 25.72 10.75 -10.55
CA ALA A 23 24.42 11.26 -10.12
C ALA A 23 23.90 12.39 -11.00
N ASP A 24 24.80 13.28 -11.44
CA ASP A 24 24.50 14.19 -12.53
C ASP A 24 24.12 13.40 -13.80
N THR A 25 24.70 12.20 -14.00
CA THR A 25 24.23 11.30 -15.07
C THR A 25 22.83 10.79 -14.82
N GLU A 26 22.41 10.47 -13.59
CA GLU A 26 21.07 9.90 -13.37
C GLU A 26 19.96 10.89 -13.77
N LEU A 27 20.05 12.14 -13.30
CA LEU A 27 19.12 13.20 -13.69
C LEU A 27 19.22 13.56 -15.18
N PHE A 28 20.43 13.55 -15.75
CA PHE A 28 20.66 13.80 -17.17
C PHE A 28 20.01 12.72 -18.05
N ASP A 29 20.16 11.45 -17.69
CA ASP A 29 19.56 10.31 -18.38
C ASP A 29 18.03 10.40 -18.35
N LEU A 30 17.44 10.71 -17.18
CA LEU A 30 16.00 10.87 -17.03
C LEU A 30 15.47 12.03 -17.89
N ARG A 31 16.21 13.14 -17.94
CA ARG A 31 15.90 14.26 -18.83
C ARG A 31 15.94 13.83 -20.30
N LYS A 32 17.01 13.17 -20.73
CA LYS A 32 17.18 12.72 -22.11
C LYS A 32 16.09 11.75 -22.52
N LEU A 33 15.67 10.88 -21.60
CA LEU A 33 14.57 9.93 -21.81
C LEU A 33 13.22 10.65 -21.91
N ALA A 34 12.96 11.64 -21.06
CA ALA A 34 11.75 12.46 -21.16
C ALA A 34 11.69 13.23 -22.50
N GLU A 35 12.81 13.81 -22.94
CA GLU A 35 12.92 14.50 -24.23
C GLU A 35 12.70 13.54 -25.41
N SER A 36 13.24 12.32 -25.35
CA SER A 36 13.03 11.31 -26.40
C SER A 36 11.58 10.84 -26.45
N GLN A 37 10.93 10.59 -25.30
CA GLN A 37 9.52 10.23 -25.24
C GLN A 37 8.62 11.31 -25.84
N ALA A 38 8.88 12.57 -25.53
CA ALA A 38 8.16 13.71 -26.10
C ALA A 38 8.37 13.81 -27.61
N ALA A 39 9.61 13.64 -28.08
CA ALA A 39 9.95 13.65 -29.50
C ALA A 39 9.24 12.52 -30.28
N THR A 40 9.24 11.30 -29.76
CA THR A 40 8.54 10.15 -30.38
C THR A 40 7.04 10.42 -30.50
N ARG A 41 6.44 11.11 -29.54
CA ARG A 41 5.01 11.44 -29.53
C ARG A 41 4.67 12.75 -30.27
N LYS A 42 5.68 13.48 -30.74
CA LYS A 42 5.54 14.82 -31.34
C LYS A 42 4.83 15.81 -30.40
N GLU A 43 5.02 15.64 -29.10
CA GLU A 43 4.47 16.50 -28.05
C GLU A 43 5.55 17.44 -27.51
N ARG A 44 5.15 18.57 -26.90
CA ARG A 44 6.10 19.42 -26.17
C ARG A 44 6.57 18.70 -24.91
N VAL A 45 7.82 18.92 -24.50
CA VAL A 45 8.38 18.28 -23.31
C VAL A 45 7.75 18.91 -22.06
N THR A 46 7.17 18.07 -21.20
CA THR A 46 6.42 18.48 -20.00
C THR A 46 6.97 17.82 -18.74
N SER A 47 6.52 18.30 -17.57
CA SER A 47 6.81 17.67 -16.27
C SER A 47 6.28 16.22 -16.21
N ALA A 48 5.18 15.92 -16.91
CA ALA A 48 4.63 14.57 -17.02
C ALA A 48 5.57 13.59 -17.76
N HIS A 49 6.34 14.08 -18.75
CA HIS A 49 7.36 13.26 -19.41
C HIS A 49 8.50 12.89 -18.46
N LEU A 50 8.91 13.79 -17.55
CA LEU A 50 9.87 13.44 -16.50
C LEU A 50 9.31 12.40 -15.52
N LEU A 51 8.03 12.54 -15.13
CA LEU A 51 7.39 11.56 -14.26
C LEU A 51 7.27 10.18 -14.93
N ALA A 52 6.95 10.15 -16.21
CA ALA A 52 6.91 8.92 -17.01
C ALA A 52 8.30 8.31 -17.20
N ALA A 53 9.34 9.15 -17.35
CA ALA A 53 10.72 8.69 -17.43
C ALA A 53 11.19 8.02 -16.12
N ILE A 54 10.77 8.55 -14.96
CA ILE A 54 11.00 7.90 -13.66
C ILE A 54 10.34 6.53 -13.62
N ALA A 55 9.08 6.41 -14.06
CA ALA A 55 8.37 5.13 -14.07
C ALA A 55 9.02 4.09 -15.01
N LEU A 56 9.65 4.52 -16.11
CA LEU A 56 10.28 3.60 -17.07
C LEU A 56 11.64 3.08 -16.61
N ARG A 57 12.36 3.83 -15.76
CA ARG A 57 13.68 3.42 -15.25
C ARG A 57 13.50 2.53 -14.03
N GLU A 58 14.27 1.46 -13.94
CA GLU A 58 14.27 0.62 -12.74
C GLU A 58 14.84 1.40 -11.54
N GLY A 59 14.19 1.29 -10.39
CA GLY A 59 14.64 1.95 -9.17
C GLY A 59 13.52 2.15 -8.15
N PRO A 60 13.86 2.61 -6.94
CA PRO A 60 12.92 2.70 -5.83
C PRO A 60 11.81 3.74 -6.07
N ALA A 61 12.11 4.79 -6.84
CA ALA A 61 11.09 5.76 -7.26
C ALA A 61 10.07 5.15 -8.23
N ALA A 62 10.53 4.28 -9.14
CA ALA A 62 9.67 3.59 -10.09
C ALA A 62 8.83 2.50 -9.41
N GLU A 63 9.42 1.76 -8.47
CA GLU A 63 8.70 0.79 -7.64
C GLU A 63 7.52 1.44 -6.90
N LEU A 64 7.73 2.62 -6.28
CA LEU A 64 6.66 3.37 -5.62
C LEU A 64 5.50 3.76 -6.56
N LEU A 65 5.81 4.09 -7.81
CA LEU A 65 4.81 4.41 -8.83
C LEU A 65 4.08 3.14 -9.28
N HIS A 66 4.80 2.06 -9.57
CA HIS A 66 4.25 0.79 -10.00
C HIS A 66 3.37 0.11 -8.95
N GLU A 67 3.74 0.20 -7.67
CA GLU A 67 2.89 -0.28 -6.55
C GLU A 67 1.51 0.39 -6.53
N ARG A 68 1.37 1.58 -7.12
CA ARG A 68 0.10 2.33 -7.24
C ARG A 68 -0.54 2.20 -8.62
N GLY A 69 -0.02 1.29 -9.46
CA GLY A 69 -0.48 1.08 -10.84
C GLY A 69 -0.17 2.26 -11.77
N LEU A 70 0.82 3.09 -11.44
CA LEU A 70 1.26 4.19 -12.29
C LEU A 70 2.34 3.73 -13.26
N THR A 71 1.95 3.40 -14.48
CA THR A 71 2.88 3.17 -15.58
C THR A 71 3.12 4.45 -16.37
N GLY A 72 4.28 4.56 -17.03
CA GLY A 72 4.62 5.74 -17.84
C GLY A 72 3.56 6.05 -18.92
N GLU A 73 2.98 5.03 -19.55
CA GLU A 73 1.92 5.22 -20.54
C GLU A 73 0.62 5.76 -19.93
N ARG A 74 0.22 5.23 -18.78
CA ARG A 74 -0.99 5.68 -18.07
C ARG A 74 -0.86 7.14 -17.62
N LEU A 75 0.32 7.49 -17.09
CA LEU A 75 0.65 8.86 -16.68
C LEU A 75 0.57 9.84 -17.85
N LEU A 76 1.18 9.50 -18.99
CA LEU A 76 1.14 10.36 -20.17
C LEU A 76 -0.25 10.43 -20.80
N ARG A 77 -1.03 9.35 -20.76
CA ARG A 77 -2.43 9.36 -21.21
C ARG A 77 -3.27 10.32 -20.38
N ALA A 78 -3.12 10.30 -19.05
CA ALA A 78 -3.79 11.25 -18.16
C ALA A 78 -3.37 12.69 -18.50
N ALA A 79 -2.05 12.95 -18.56
CA ALA A 79 -1.48 14.27 -18.79
C ALA A 79 -1.98 14.99 -20.06
N ARG A 80 -2.39 14.25 -21.11
CA ARG A 80 -2.94 14.83 -22.35
C ARG A 80 -4.18 15.70 -22.13
N SER A 81 -4.93 15.45 -21.07
CA SER A 81 -6.14 16.22 -20.75
C SER A 81 -5.84 17.52 -19.98
N SER A 82 -4.61 17.71 -19.48
CA SER A 82 -4.19 18.94 -18.80
C SER A 82 -3.28 19.77 -19.69
N THR A 83 -3.73 20.97 -20.08
CA THR A 83 -2.94 21.93 -20.88
C THR A 83 -2.02 22.81 -20.03
N ASP A 84 -2.18 22.79 -18.71
CA ASP A 84 -1.44 23.65 -17.81
C ASP A 84 -0.04 23.08 -17.56
N GLU A 85 0.96 23.82 -18.02
CA GLU A 85 2.36 23.54 -17.78
C GLU A 85 3.09 24.82 -17.40
N ILE A 86 4.16 24.66 -16.62
CA ILE A 86 4.96 25.75 -16.09
C ILE A 86 6.04 26.12 -17.09
N GLU A 87 6.47 27.38 -17.10
CA GLU A 87 7.57 27.83 -17.93
C GLU A 87 8.87 27.08 -17.58
N HIS A 88 9.49 26.48 -18.61
CA HIS A 88 10.70 25.64 -18.50
C HIS A 88 10.59 24.49 -17.47
N PRO A 89 9.67 23.53 -17.67
CA PRO A 89 9.33 22.53 -16.64
C PRO A 89 10.51 21.63 -16.27
N LEU A 90 11.35 21.26 -17.24
CA LEU A 90 12.52 20.41 -16.99
C LEU A 90 13.57 21.13 -16.16
N ARG A 91 13.92 22.37 -16.53
CA ARG A 91 14.94 23.14 -15.82
C ARG A 91 14.52 23.37 -14.36
N ARG A 92 13.24 23.71 -14.15
CA ARG A 92 12.67 23.94 -12.83
C ARG A 92 12.63 22.66 -11.99
N ALA A 93 12.07 21.57 -12.52
CA ALA A 93 11.99 20.29 -11.81
C ALA A 93 13.39 19.76 -11.41
N LEU A 94 14.38 19.86 -12.31
CA LEU A 94 15.75 19.44 -12.03
C LEU A 94 16.45 20.34 -11.00
N SER A 95 16.19 21.65 -10.99
CA SER A 95 16.69 22.55 -9.95
C SER A 95 16.09 22.16 -8.59
N ASN A 96 14.76 22.03 -8.53
CA ASN A 96 14.04 21.65 -7.32
C ASN A 96 14.50 20.28 -6.80
N ALA A 97 14.79 19.32 -7.69
CA ALA A 97 15.33 18.01 -7.30
C ALA A 97 16.69 18.10 -6.60
N ARG A 98 17.58 18.99 -7.06
CA ARG A 98 18.88 19.25 -6.40
C ARG A 98 18.70 19.90 -5.04
N ASP A 99 17.76 20.83 -4.92
CA ASP A 99 17.43 21.47 -3.64
C ASP A 99 16.86 20.44 -2.65
N VAL A 100 15.96 19.57 -3.10
CA VAL A 100 15.41 18.47 -2.30
C VAL A 100 16.51 17.51 -1.86
N ALA A 101 17.38 17.07 -2.77
CA ALA A 101 18.51 16.20 -2.43
C ALA A 101 19.42 16.82 -1.37
N SER A 102 19.73 18.12 -1.52
CA SER A 102 20.55 18.86 -0.56
C SER A 102 19.90 18.92 0.82
N ARG A 103 18.58 19.16 0.89
CA ARG A 103 17.82 19.17 2.15
C ARG A 103 17.72 17.80 2.82
N MET A 104 17.67 16.74 2.01
CA MET A 104 17.64 15.36 2.49
C MET A 104 19.02 14.82 2.89
N GLY A 105 20.08 15.64 2.77
CA GLY A 105 21.45 15.24 3.05
C GLY A 105 22.03 14.26 2.04
N ALA A 106 21.36 14.08 0.89
CA ALA A 106 21.85 13.24 -0.17
C ALA A 106 23.04 13.95 -0.85
N ARG A 107 24.16 13.23 -0.94
CA ARG A 107 25.35 13.70 -1.66
C ARG A 107 25.07 13.97 -3.14
N GLU A 108 24.06 13.28 -3.67
CA GLU A 108 23.82 13.08 -5.08
C GLU A 108 22.30 13.12 -5.37
N PRO A 109 21.85 14.00 -6.28
CA PRO A 109 20.44 14.05 -6.67
C PRO A 109 20.10 12.88 -7.60
N GLY A 110 18.88 12.35 -7.49
CA GLY A 110 18.48 11.12 -8.19
C GLY A 110 16.98 11.04 -8.43
N ALA A 111 16.49 9.91 -8.93
CA ALA A 111 15.08 9.74 -9.33
C ALA A 111 14.09 9.99 -8.18
N THR A 112 14.43 9.60 -6.95
CA THR A 112 13.59 9.81 -5.75
C THR A 112 13.41 11.30 -5.42
N HIS A 113 14.50 12.07 -5.49
CA HIS A 113 14.50 13.51 -5.26
C HIS A 113 13.73 14.24 -6.37
N LEU A 114 13.89 13.81 -7.62
CA LEU A 114 13.11 14.33 -8.74
C LEU A 114 11.62 14.03 -8.59
N LEU A 115 11.26 12.82 -8.16
CA LEU A 115 9.88 12.47 -7.87
C LEU A 115 9.30 13.39 -6.80
N VAL A 116 9.98 13.59 -5.67
CA VAL A 116 9.53 14.50 -4.61
C VAL A 116 9.35 15.94 -5.13
N ALA A 117 10.29 16.42 -5.97
CA ALA A 117 10.20 17.75 -6.58
C ALA A 117 8.95 17.89 -7.46
N LEU A 118 8.68 16.92 -8.35
CA LEU A 118 7.50 16.91 -9.21
C LEU A 118 6.20 16.83 -8.40
N LEU A 119 6.16 16.06 -7.32
CA LEU A 119 4.98 15.93 -6.44
C LEU A 119 4.68 17.21 -5.65
N ASN A 120 5.70 18.03 -5.37
CA ASN A 120 5.52 19.32 -4.71
C ASN A 120 5.00 20.40 -5.67
N GLU A 121 5.21 20.22 -6.97
CA GLU A 121 4.93 21.21 -8.00
C GLU A 121 3.49 21.13 -8.51
N ARG A 122 2.55 21.64 -7.69
CA ARG A 122 1.09 21.51 -7.92
C ARG A 122 0.57 22.04 -9.27
N LYS A 123 1.27 23.01 -9.85
CA LYS A 123 0.86 23.64 -11.12
C LYS A 123 1.26 22.84 -12.37
N GLY A 124 2.11 21.82 -12.24
CA GLY A 124 2.67 21.10 -13.38
C GLY A 124 1.76 19.98 -13.89
N ALA A 125 1.92 19.62 -15.16
CA ALA A 125 1.19 18.50 -15.78
C ALA A 125 1.40 17.17 -15.03
N ALA A 126 2.58 16.95 -14.42
CA ALA A 126 2.84 15.77 -13.58
C ALA A 126 1.86 15.64 -12.40
N HIS A 127 1.59 16.75 -11.70
CA HIS A 127 0.69 16.76 -10.56
C HIS A 127 -0.75 16.47 -10.99
N LYS A 128 -1.20 17.14 -12.06
CA LYS A 128 -2.53 16.96 -12.63
C LYS A 128 -2.76 15.53 -13.15
N ALA A 129 -1.76 14.96 -13.81
CA ALA A 129 -1.82 13.58 -14.28
C ALA A 129 -1.98 12.56 -13.13
N LEU A 130 -1.40 12.84 -11.96
CA LEU A 130 -1.57 12.01 -10.77
C LEU A 130 -2.96 12.17 -10.14
N GLU A 131 -3.48 13.40 -10.08
CA GLU A 131 -4.85 13.67 -9.62
C GLU A 131 -5.89 12.97 -10.50
N GLN A 132 -5.72 13.02 -11.82
CA GLN A 132 -6.56 12.32 -12.78
C GLN A 132 -6.47 10.80 -12.70
N CYS A 133 -5.32 10.27 -12.25
CA CYS A 133 -5.17 8.86 -11.93
C CYS A 133 -5.85 8.47 -10.60
N GLY A 134 -6.40 9.42 -9.84
CA GLY A 134 -7.07 9.19 -8.56
C GLY A 134 -6.12 8.94 -7.39
N ILE A 135 -4.88 9.47 -7.45
CA ILE A 135 -3.84 9.18 -6.48
C ILE A 135 -3.68 10.32 -5.50
N ASP A 136 -3.65 9.98 -4.21
CA ASP A 136 -3.32 10.93 -3.16
C ASP A 136 -1.84 11.34 -3.27
N VAL A 137 -1.61 12.50 -3.91
CA VAL A 137 -0.29 13.07 -4.15
C VAL A 137 0.44 13.36 -2.83
N SER A 138 -0.27 13.70 -1.75
CA SER A 138 0.34 13.96 -0.45
C SER A 138 0.88 12.68 0.18
N ARG A 139 0.11 11.58 0.14
CA ARG A 139 0.60 10.27 0.60
C ARG A 139 1.77 9.76 -0.24
N LEU A 140 1.69 9.91 -1.56
CA LEU A 140 2.78 9.52 -2.47
C LEU A 140 4.06 10.33 -2.17
N ARG A 141 3.93 11.63 -1.90
CA ARG A 141 5.06 12.48 -1.51
C ARG A 141 5.72 12.01 -0.23
N ILE A 142 4.94 11.70 0.82
CA ILE A 142 5.48 11.19 2.08
C ILE A 142 6.23 9.87 1.85
N ALA A 143 5.67 8.95 1.06
CA ALA A 143 6.32 7.68 0.73
C ALA A 143 7.64 7.91 -0.04
N ALA A 144 7.66 8.81 -1.03
CA ALA A 144 8.85 9.16 -1.79
C ALA A 144 9.94 9.80 -0.91
N MET A 145 9.56 10.66 0.05
CA MET A 145 10.50 11.24 1.02
C MET A 145 11.10 10.16 1.94
N ASN A 146 10.29 9.24 2.44
CA ASN A 146 10.78 8.13 3.28
C ASN A 146 11.76 7.23 2.53
N VAL A 147 11.50 6.97 1.24
CA VAL A 147 12.43 6.23 0.38
C VAL A 147 13.72 7.01 0.17
N GLY A 148 13.66 8.32 -0.11
CA GLY A 148 14.86 9.15 -0.30
C GLY A 148 15.70 9.30 0.97
N LEU A 149 15.10 9.25 2.16
CA LEU A 149 15.81 9.21 3.45
C LEU A 149 16.34 7.81 3.79
N GLY A 150 16.05 6.79 2.99
CA GLY A 150 16.46 5.40 3.25
C GLY A 150 15.70 4.72 4.39
N LEU A 151 14.57 5.29 4.83
CA LEU A 151 13.75 4.75 5.92
C LEU A 151 12.91 3.53 5.49
N VAL A 152 12.64 3.40 4.19
CA VAL A 152 11.93 2.23 3.64
C VAL A 152 12.97 1.20 3.22
N GLY A 153 13.18 0.20 4.08
CA GLY A 153 13.99 -0.96 3.74
C GLY A 153 13.43 -1.62 2.47
N ARG A 154 14.31 -1.90 1.50
CA ARG A 154 14.00 -2.68 0.29
C ARG A 154 13.15 -3.87 0.72
N ARG A 155 11.85 -3.87 0.41
CA ARG A 155 11.06 -5.09 0.52
C ARG A 155 11.78 -6.10 -0.36
N ARG A 156 12.35 -7.13 0.26
CA ARG A 156 12.93 -8.26 -0.47
C ARG A 156 11.81 -8.79 -1.34
N ILE A 157 11.82 -8.42 -2.62
CA ILE A 157 11.01 -9.08 -3.62
C ILE A 157 11.61 -10.48 -3.69
N VAL A 158 10.99 -11.45 -3.02
CA VAL A 158 11.19 -12.85 -3.34
C VAL A 158 10.58 -13.00 -4.73
N THR A 159 11.39 -12.72 -5.75
CA THR A 159 11.01 -13.01 -7.12
C THR A 159 10.88 -14.52 -7.22
N ARG A 160 9.65 -14.99 -7.48
CA ARG A 160 9.35 -16.38 -7.91
C ARG A 160 9.94 -16.65 -9.32
N LYS A 161 11.22 -16.36 -9.51
CA LYS A 161 11.97 -16.57 -10.75
C LYS A 161 13.18 -17.47 -10.55
N SER A 162 13.51 -17.82 -9.30
CA SER A 162 14.60 -18.74 -8.97
C SER A 162 14.23 -20.22 -9.05
N GLU A 163 13.01 -20.59 -9.45
CA GLU A 163 12.64 -22.01 -9.65
C GLU A 163 13.25 -22.64 -10.91
N LEU A 164 13.82 -21.83 -11.82
CA LEU A 164 14.40 -22.33 -13.08
C LEU A 164 15.93 -22.38 -13.11
N GLU A 165 16.64 -21.98 -12.05
CA GLU A 165 18.11 -21.97 -12.01
C GLU A 165 18.71 -22.71 -10.79
N VAL A 166 18.07 -23.76 -10.31
CA VAL A 166 18.66 -24.67 -9.29
C VAL A 166 18.79 -26.09 -9.85
N LYS A 167 19.50 -26.22 -10.97
CA LYS A 167 20.07 -27.49 -11.43
C LYS A 167 21.46 -27.30 -12.07
N SER A 168 22.38 -26.63 -11.40
CA SER A 168 23.83 -26.86 -11.58
C SER A 168 24.64 -25.89 -10.73
N ALA A 169 25.03 -26.32 -9.54
CA ALA A 169 26.31 -25.99 -8.92
C ALA A 169 26.31 -26.61 -7.52
N GLY A 170 27.04 -27.72 -7.38
CA GLY A 170 27.41 -28.19 -6.06
C GLY A 170 28.45 -27.22 -5.48
N GLU A 171 28.17 -26.62 -4.33
CA GLU A 171 29.16 -26.32 -3.30
C GLU A 171 28.50 -25.87 -1.99
N ARG A 172 28.64 -26.74 -0.99
CA ARG A 172 28.65 -26.52 0.47
C ARG A 172 27.82 -25.34 1.04
N ALA A 173 26.59 -25.63 1.45
CA ALA A 173 25.82 -24.80 2.36
C ALA A 173 26.36 -24.88 3.81
N PRO A 174 26.37 -23.78 4.59
CA PRO A 174 26.63 -23.85 6.02
C PRO A 174 25.49 -24.59 6.73
N ARG A 175 25.85 -25.47 7.69
CA ARG A 175 24.93 -26.30 8.47
C ARG A 175 24.00 -25.44 9.33
N GLY A 176 22.84 -25.09 8.82
CA GLY A 176 21.69 -24.63 9.61
C GLY A 176 20.99 -25.83 10.24
N VAL A 177 20.75 -25.79 11.55
CA VAL A 177 19.96 -26.80 12.25
C VAL A 177 18.48 -26.53 11.97
N ALA A 178 17.84 -27.40 11.19
CA ALA A 178 16.40 -27.37 10.98
C ALA A 178 15.71 -27.95 12.22
N ILE A 179 15.04 -27.11 13.00
CA ILE A 179 14.14 -27.55 14.08
C ILE A 179 12.73 -27.61 13.46
N PRO A 180 12.11 -28.78 13.31
CA PRO A 180 10.74 -28.87 12.82
C PRO A 180 9.80 -28.23 13.85
N LEU A 181 8.94 -27.33 13.38
CA LEU A 181 7.94 -26.63 14.19
C LEU A 181 6.82 -27.53 14.74
N PHE A 182 6.81 -28.82 14.37
CA PHE A 182 5.85 -29.82 14.86
C PHE A 182 6.52 -31.20 15.01
N PRO A 183 6.23 -31.94 16.09
CA PRO A 183 6.62 -33.36 16.18
C PRO A 183 5.89 -34.18 15.10
N PRO A 184 6.50 -35.24 14.55
CA PRO A 184 5.86 -36.05 13.53
C PRO A 184 4.61 -36.75 14.09
N ILE A 185 3.50 -36.62 13.39
CA ILE A 185 2.24 -37.30 13.72
C ILE A 185 2.47 -38.83 13.57
N PRO A 186 2.19 -39.65 14.59
CA PRO A 186 2.29 -41.10 14.46
C PRO A 186 1.25 -41.61 13.46
N LYS A 187 1.71 -42.35 12.45
CA LYS A 187 0.82 -42.96 11.43
C LYS A 187 -0.07 -44.02 12.11
N PRO A 188 -1.41 -44.01 11.90
CA PRO A 188 -2.26 -45.09 12.37
C PRO A 188 -1.98 -46.38 11.59
N LYS A 189 -2.01 -47.52 12.28
CA LYS A 189 -1.93 -48.87 11.69
C LYS A 189 -3.14 -49.08 10.79
N ALA A 190 -2.89 -49.68 9.62
CA ALA A 190 -3.89 -50.01 8.62
C ALA A 190 -4.92 -51.01 9.19
N GLU A 191 -6.19 -50.62 9.15
CA GLU A 191 -7.33 -51.51 9.35
C GLU A 191 -8.14 -51.53 8.05
N ALA A 192 -8.48 -52.74 7.62
CA ALA A 192 -8.81 -53.06 6.23
C ALA A 192 -10.17 -52.50 5.76
N LEU A 193 -10.18 -51.96 4.55
CA LEU A 193 -11.38 -51.53 3.81
C LEU A 193 -12.24 -52.74 3.40
N PRO A 194 -13.58 -52.72 3.56
CA PRO A 194 -14.46 -53.67 2.91
C PRO A 194 -14.75 -53.26 1.45
N LEU A 195 -14.81 -54.26 0.56
CA LEU A 195 -15.01 -54.14 -0.89
C LEU A 195 -16.38 -53.54 -1.31
N PRO A 196 -16.46 -52.90 -2.50
CA PRO A 196 -17.70 -52.30 -3.01
C PRO A 196 -18.63 -53.32 -3.69
N ARG A 197 -19.95 -53.12 -3.59
CA ARG A 197 -20.96 -53.82 -4.41
C ARG A 197 -21.50 -52.90 -5.52
N PRO A 198 -21.89 -53.46 -6.69
CA PRO A 198 -22.18 -52.69 -7.89
C PRO A 198 -23.59 -52.09 -7.91
N THR A 199 -23.70 -50.99 -8.66
CA THR A 199 -24.90 -50.24 -9.03
C THR A 199 -25.79 -50.99 -10.04
N PRO A 200 -27.06 -50.57 -10.16
CA PRO A 200 -27.61 -50.39 -11.50
C PRO A 200 -28.26 -49.01 -11.73
N THR A 201 -28.20 -48.61 -12.99
CA THR A 201 -28.55 -47.34 -13.66
C THR A 201 -30.04 -47.26 -14.09
N PRO A 202 -30.56 -46.18 -14.74
CA PRO A 202 -31.91 -45.62 -14.52
C PRO A 202 -32.89 -45.85 -15.71
N PRO A 203 -34.06 -45.20 -15.75
CA PRO A 203 -34.28 -44.27 -16.87
C PRO A 203 -35.09 -42.97 -16.57
N ALA A 204 -34.58 -41.88 -17.18
CA ALA A 204 -35.17 -40.80 -18.00
C ALA A 204 -36.56 -40.12 -17.76
N PRO A 205 -36.74 -38.87 -18.27
CA PRO A 205 -37.73 -37.87 -17.82
C PRO A 205 -38.84 -37.55 -18.85
N SER A 206 -39.88 -36.83 -18.43
CA SER A 206 -40.86 -36.06 -19.24
C SER A 206 -41.89 -35.42 -18.27
N SER A 207 -42.58 -34.31 -18.47
CA SER A 207 -42.63 -33.19 -19.43
C SER A 207 -43.81 -32.30 -18.96
N GLN A 208 -43.82 -31.00 -19.30
CA GLN A 208 -45.01 -30.11 -19.38
C GLN A 208 -45.70 -29.69 -18.06
N ALA A 209 -46.33 -28.51 -17.89
CA ALA A 209 -46.51 -27.29 -18.69
C ALA A 209 -47.08 -26.20 -17.75
N ALA A 210 -46.91 -24.92 -18.11
CA ALA A 210 -47.70 -23.80 -17.56
C ALA A 210 -49.15 -23.83 -18.11
N PRO A 211 -50.12 -23.10 -17.51
CA PRO A 211 -50.37 -21.75 -18.04
C PRO A 211 -50.85 -20.67 -17.04
N SER A 212 -50.68 -19.44 -17.52
CA SER A 212 -51.22 -18.10 -17.22
C SER A 212 -52.46 -17.90 -16.33
N SER A 213 -52.44 -16.81 -15.54
CA SER A 213 -53.45 -15.72 -15.61
C SER A 213 -53.05 -14.47 -14.78
N THR A 214 -53.18 -13.30 -15.40
CA THR A 214 -53.34 -11.94 -14.82
C THR A 214 -54.82 -11.53 -15.10
N PRO A 215 -55.37 -10.34 -14.70
CA PRO A 215 -54.93 -9.24 -13.82
C PRO A 215 -56.04 -8.73 -12.85
N VAL A 216 -55.81 -7.63 -12.10
CA VAL A 216 -56.73 -6.50 -11.71
C VAL A 216 -55.91 -5.61 -10.73
N ALA A 217 -55.29 -4.51 -11.17
CA ALA A 217 -55.77 -3.10 -11.15
C ALA A 217 -56.03 -2.49 -9.76
N GLU A 218 -55.33 -1.40 -9.42
CA GLU A 218 -55.90 -0.05 -9.17
C GLU A 218 -55.04 0.81 -8.20
N GLU A 219 -54.48 1.90 -8.74
CA GLU A 219 -53.98 3.11 -8.05
C GLU A 219 -55.07 4.19 -8.26
N PRO A 220 -55.25 5.23 -7.39
CA PRO A 220 -54.33 6.37 -7.36
C PRO A 220 -54.21 7.14 -6.00
N ALA A 221 -53.20 8.03 -5.92
CA ALA A 221 -52.97 9.08 -4.90
C ALA A 221 -53.94 10.29 -5.04
N PRO A 222 -53.73 11.52 -4.49
CA PRO A 222 -52.86 12.06 -3.40
C PRO A 222 -53.57 13.09 -2.45
N ALA A 223 -52.84 13.74 -1.52
CA ALA A 223 -52.82 15.21 -1.27
C ALA A 223 -52.69 15.71 0.21
N ALA A 224 -51.70 16.60 0.40
CA ALA A 224 -51.67 17.91 1.12
C ALA A 224 -51.94 18.05 2.65
N ALA A 225 -51.03 18.76 3.36
CA ALA A 225 -51.27 20.07 4.02
C ALA A 225 -50.07 20.54 4.90
N GLU A 226 -49.85 21.85 4.96
CA GLU A 226 -48.68 22.59 5.50
C GLU A 226 -48.94 23.35 6.84
N ALA A 227 -47.83 23.62 7.57
CA ALA A 227 -47.43 24.85 8.31
C ALA A 227 -48.17 25.30 9.62
N PRO A 228 -47.74 26.38 10.34
CA PRO A 228 -46.45 26.65 11.03
C PRO A 228 -46.57 27.37 12.41
N VAL A 229 -45.51 27.47 13.25
CA VAL A 229 -45.27 28.68 14.12
C VAL A 229 -43.87 28.78 14.80
N ARG A 230 -43.22 29.93 14.52
CA ARG A 230 -42.50 30.89 15.39
C ARG A 230 -41.14 30.62 16.06
N ALA A 231 -40.31 31.66 15.91
CA ALA A 231 -38.99 31.91 16.44
C ALA A 231 -38.99 32.44 17.89
N ALA A 232 -37.95 32.11 18.66
CA ALA A 232 -37.40 32.95 19.72
C ALA A 232 -35.96 32.52 20.06
N THR A 233 -35.19 33.51 20.46
CA THR A 233 -33.73 33.60 20.50
C THR A 233 -33.18 33.24 21.90
N VAL A 234 -31.86 33.03 22.00
CA VAL A 234 -30.95 33.24 23.16
C VAL A 234 -30.50 32.03 23.99
N ALA A 235 -29.16 32.03 24.19
CA ALA A 235 -28.33 31.47 25.28
C ALA A 235 -27.86 30.00 25.24
N LEU A 236 -26.58 29.83 24.90
CA LEU A 236 -25.70 28.83 25.52
C LEU A 236 -25.52 29.19 27.01
N PRO A 237 -25.59 28.21 27.93
CA PRO A 237 -24.35 27.79 28.57
C PRO A 237 -24.22 26.27 28.81
N GLU A 238 -22.98 25.81 28.64
CA GLU A 238 -22.24 24.70 29.28
C GLU A 238 -22.85 23.29 29.49
N PRO A 239 -22.14 22.21 29.07
CA PRO A 239 -22.60 20.84 29.26
C PRO A 239 -22.19 20.30 30.64
N GLN A 240 -23.12 20.30 31.59
CA GLN A 240 -23.02 19.44 32.78
C GLN A 240 -23.70 18.10 32.48
N ASN A 241 -22.86 17.09 32.28
CA ASN A 241 -23.22 15.72 31.96
C ASN A 241 -23.69 15.00 33.24
N GLU A 242 -24.95 15.19 33.64
CA GLU A 242 -25.60 14.37 34.65
C GLU A 242 -26.48 13.30 33.99
N LEU A 243 -26.14 12.03 34.25
CA LEU A 243 -26.83 10.86 33.74
C LEU A 243 -28.30 10.80 34.23
N PRO A 244 -29.29 10.59 33.35
CA PRO A 244 -30.53 9.93 33.73
C PRO A 244 -30.38 8.41 33.54
N ARG A 245 -30.53 7.70 34.66
CA ARG A 245 -30.56 6.23 34.77
C ARG A 245 -31.64 5.63 33.85
N GLY A 246 -31.21 5.13 32.69
CA GLY A 246 -32.01 4.33 31.77
C GLY A 246 -31.97 2.84 32.11
N LYS A 247 -33.15 2.28 32.34
CA LYS A 247 -33.51 0.87 32.61
C LYS A 247 -32.52 -0.19 32.10
N LYS A 248 -32.10 -1.08 33.02
CA LYS A 248 -31.37 -2.33 32.75
C LYS A 248 -32.13 -3.20 31.74
N ARG A 249 -31.82 -3.09 30.45
CA ARG A 249 -32.18 -4.11 29.46
C ARG A 249 -31.07 -5.16 29.49
N LYS A 250 -31.39 -6.35 30.02
CA LYS A 250 -30.52 -7.53 29.97
C LYS A 250 -30.24 -7.87 28.50
N PRO A 251 -28.99 -7.87 28.00
CA PRO A 251 -28.71 -8.49 26.71
C PRO A 251 -28.75 -10.01 26.89
N LYS A 252 -29.46 -10.68 25.98
CA LYS A 252 -29.58 -12.13 25.94
C LYS A 252 -28.19 -12.72 25.72
N ALA A 253 -27.71 -13.44 26.73
CA ALA A 253 -26.49 -14.21 26.68
C ALA A 253 -26.65 -15.35 25.68
N ASN A 254 -25.85 -15.34 24.61
CA ASN A 254 -25.40 -16.56 23.95
C ASN A 254 -24.14 -16.30 23.10
N THR A 255 -23.08 -15.83 23.75
CA THR A 255 -21.71 -16.10 23.28
C THR A 255 -20.97 -16.72 24.44
N ARG A 256 -20.96 -18.05 24.48
CA ARG A 256 -20.24 -18.83 25.48
C ARG A 256 -18.76 -18.75 25.13
N VAL A 257 -18.10 -17.64 25.50
CA VAL A 257 -16.64 -17.52 25.44
C VAL A 257 -16.09 -18.58 26.39
N ARG A 258 -15.50 -19.63 25.83
CA ARG A 258 -14.81 -20.67 26.58
C ARG A 258 -13.63 -20.00 27.27
N LYS A 259 -13.72 -19.80 28.59
CA LYS A 259 -12.58 -19.34 29.39
C LYS A 259 -11.59 -20.50 29.55
N SER A 260 -10.74 -20.72 28.55
CA SER A 260 -9.63 -21.68 28.64
C SER A 260 -8.44 -21.01 29.35
N THR A 261 -8.32 -21.24 30.65
CA THR A 261 -7.12 -20.87 31.43
C THR A 261 -5.84 -21.54 30.90
N ALA A 262 -5.97 -22.58 30.07
CA ALA A 262 -4.86 -23.26 29.41
C ALA A 262 -4.20 -22.42 28.29
N ASP A 263 -4.92 -21.50 27.64
CA ASP A 263 -4.37 -20.73 26.51
C ASP A 263 -3.51 -19.55 26.96
N GLU A 264 -3.68 -19.04 28.18
CA GLU A 264 -2.88 -17.90 28.68
C GLU A 264 -1.38 -18.21 28.72
N GLY A 265 -1.01 -19.41 29.16
CA GLY A 265 0.39 -19.84 29.26
C GLY A 265 1.10 -19.92 27.91
N ARG A 266 0.36 -20.18 26.81
CA ARG A 266 0.91 -20.28 25.46
C ARG A 266 1.38 -18.93 24.92
N PHE A 267 0.74 -17.85 25.34
CA PHE A 267 1.01 -16.50 24.83
C PHE A 267 1.83 -15.65 25.79
N MET A 268 2.23 -16.18 26.95
CA MET A 268 3.14 -15.50 27.88
C MET A 268 4.54 -15.34 27.25
N LEU A 269 5.12 -14.14 27.38
CA LEU A 269 6.48 -13.87 26.95
C LEU A 269 7.45 -14.27 28.06
N ASP A 270 8.49 -15.03 27.72
CA ASP A 270 9.53 -15.43 28.67
C ASP A 270 10.53 -14.28 28.88
N PRO A 271 10.66 -13.73 30.10
CA PRO A 271 11.59 -12.61 30.36
C PRO A 271 13.05 -12.96 30.10
N LYS A 272 13.43 -14.24 30.25
CA LYS A 272 14.79 -14.74 29.98
C LYS A 272 15.10 -14.82 28.49
N ARG A 273 14.10 -15.13 27.66
CA ARG A 273 14.27 -15.30 26.21
C ARG A 273 14.04 -13.99 25.47
N GLN A 274 13.17 -13.12 25.99
CA GLN A 274 12.72 -11.89 25.35
C GLN A 274 12.65 -10.73 26.37
N PRO A 275 13.79 -10.26 26.91
CA PRO A 275 13.83 -9.26 27.98
C PRO A 275 13.29 -7.89 27.54
N ALA A 276 13.64 -7.42 26.34
CA ALA A 276 13.19 -6.13 25.81
C ALA A 276 11.68 -6.12 25.50
N LEU A 277 11.14 -7.19 24.91
CA LEU A 277 9.70 -7.27 24.60
C LEU A 277 8.85 -7.45 25.85
N SER A 278 9.35 -8.19 26.85
CA SER A 278 8.64 -8.39 28.12
C SER A 278 8.61 -7.12 28.98
N SER A 279 9.62 -6.24 28.85
CA SER A 279 9.71 -5.00 29.66
C SER A 279 9.14 -3.76 28.96
N LEU A 280 9.29 -3.63 27.63
CA LEU A 280 8.83 -2.45 26.90
C LEU A 280 7.52 -2.69 26.09
N GLY A 281 7.14 -3.94 25.84
CA GLY A 281 6.01 -4.29 24.99
C GLY A 281 4.71 -4.52 25.74
N LYS A 282 3.58 -4.29 25.06
CA LYS A 282 2.25 -4.76 25.48
C LYS A 282 1.87 -6.00 24.69
N ASN A 283 1.53 -7.08 25.37
CA ASN A 283 1.13 -8.33 24.73
C ASN A 283 -0.37 -8.32 24.39
N LEU A 284 -0.69 -7.94 23.15
CA LEU A 284 -2.07 -7.84 22.68
C LEU A 284 -2.76 -9.21 22.55
N THR A 285 -2.02 -10.28 22.23
CA THR A 285 -2.58 -11.63 22.09
C THR A 285 -3.06 -12.15 23.44
N LEU A 286 -2.29 -11.92 24.50
CA LEU A 286 -2.67 -12.27 25.86
C LEU A 286 -3.83 -11.39 26.37
N ALA A 287 -3.84 -10.09 26.05
CA ALA A 287 -4.97 -9.21 26.34
C ALA A 287 -6.26 -9.66 25.61
N ALA A 288 -6.14 -10.16 24.38
CA ALA A 288 -7.26 -10.72 23.61
C ALA A 288 -7.83 -11.97 24.30
N VAL A 289 -6.96 -12.89 24.74
CA VAL A 289 -7.37 -14.10 25.46
C VAL A 289 -8.05 -13.77 26.79
N ARG A 290 -7.59 -12.71 27.48
CA ARG A 290 -8.23 -12.22 28.71
C ARG A 290 -9.54 -11.47 28.48
N GLY A 291 -9.88 -11.19 27.22
CA GLY A 291 -11.07 -10.40 26.87
C GLY A 291 -10.95 -8.93 27.28
N GLU A 292 -9.74 -8.41 27.40
CA GLU A 292 -9.47 -7.00 27.73
C GLU A 292 -9.53 -6.09 26.49
N LEU A 293 -9.59 -6.67 25.28
CA LEU A 293 -9.74 -5.91 24.04
C LEU A 293 -11.22 -5.65 23.76
N ASP A 294 -11.51 -4.45 23.26
CA ASP A 294 -12.85 -4.04 22.83
C ASP A 294 -13.32 -4.91 21.65
N PRO A 295 -14.52 -5.53 21.71
CA PRO A 295 -15.06 -6.26 20.57
C PRO A 295 -15.19 -5.36 19.36
N VAL A 296 -14.73 -5.84 18.21
CA VAL A 296 -14.93 -5.15 16.93
C VAL A 296 -16.37 -5.41 16.48
N VAL A 297 -17.22 -4.37 16.55
CA VAL A 297 -18.63 -4.44 16.11
C VAL A 297 -18.75 -3.95 14.68
N GLY A 298 -19.45 -4.70 13.81
CA GLY A 298 -19.80 -4.26 12.45
C GLY A 298 -18.68 -4.39 11.42
N ARG A 299 -17.69 -5.27 11.68
CA ARG A 299 -16.61 -5.63 10.74
C ARG A 299 -16.46 -7.14 10.59
N GLU A 300 -17.58 -7.86 10.59
CA GLU A 300 -17.60 -9.32 10.56
C GLU A 300 -17.01 -9.87 9.25
N ALA A 301 -17.28 -9.20 8.11
CA ALA A 301 -16.78 -9.60 6.80
C ALA A 301 -15.25 -9.47 6.69
N GLU A 302 -14.66 -8.42 7.25
CA GLU A 302 -13.20 -8.24 7.25
C GLU A 302 -12.49 -9.22 8.21
N VAL A 303 -13.12 -9.55 9.33
CA VAL A 303 -12.59 -10.53 10.28
C VAL A 303 -12.58 -11.93 9.65
N GLU A 304 -13.62 -12.31 8.91
CA GLU A 304 -13.71 -13.59 8.21
C GLU A 304 -12.64 -13.73 7.12
N GLN A 305 -12.41 -12.68 6.32
CA GLN A 305 -11.34 -12.65 5.30
C GLN A 305 -9.93 -12.80 5.87
N LEU A 306 -9.69 -12.36 7.11
CA LEU A 306 -8.38 -12.48 7.77
C LEU A 306 -8.13 -13.87 8.38
N LEU A 307 -9.19 -14.61 8.72
CA LEU A 307 -9.08 -15.96 9.28
C LEU A 307 -8.86 -17.02 8.21
N ASP A 308 -9.25 -16.72 6.96
CA ASP A 308 -9.11 -17.60 5.81
C ASP A 308 -7.71 -17.41 5.15
N VAL A 309 -6.65 -17.92 5.81
CA VAL A 309 -5.26 -17.93 5.31
C VAL A 309 -4.63 -19.31 5.46
#